data_AF-A0A077R1L7-F1
#
_entry.id   AF-A0A077R1L7-F1
#
_cell.length_a   1.000
_cell.length_b   1.000
_cell.length_c   1.000
_cell.angle_alpha   90.00
_cell.angle_beta   90.00
_cell.angle_gamma   90.00
#
_symmetry.space_group_name_H-M   'P 1'
#
loop_
_entity.id
_entity.type
_entity.pdbx_description
1 polymer ?
#
loop_
_entity_poly.entity_id
_entity_poly.type
_entity_poly.pdbx_seq_one_letter_code
_entity_poly.pdbx_strand_id
1 'polypeptide(L)'
;MLKPGLQAASSLHPFTPAASSTNSGSSRPLRRARSAASSSHSSRASSSIPTSRLTNPKYKGLRNTGNTCFFNSTLQSISSLTLYRKYLYALVQEAERYDIPTPVLDALFELVEQLAKPGDRNAAINPVQLVRALQNLPSSSIRSLVGAHQQQDAHELFALLNEAVDAEANNIRSERSHALETEQAGLRALMASSLPWGGRGIYVNPAQLQNKLALNRNPSPIHSISVAHGAEVPAQSDASGEMAGNSPMISPFDALLAQRTMCLDCGYCEAIRHFSASEISLSVPAPNMRTRTSDLTGTSACSLNECLEMWSDLEQVDWICWNCTLRNTLLGVKNDIAAKGCTPAATKPNGSAKGEANGSANNIMLTPSKKKRLAQLRSKETKLARIIESGLSEDELKQASDDAASPWHDVLNKLEFKKTLSRLSTKQIMISRPPRILAIHLNRSSYSASSWTPAKNNRHVLFPDLNAGK
;
A
#
# COMPACT_ATOMS: atom_id res chain seq x y z
N MET A 1 -58.94 -23.20 21.13
CA MET A 1 -59.39 -24.31 20.27
C MET A 1 -59.77 -23.70 18.92
N LEU A 2 -58.95 -23.91 17.87
CA LEU A 2 -59.28 -24.69 16.65
C LEU A 2 -60.52 -24.12 15.92
N LYS A 3 -60.44 -23.56 14.70
CA LYS A 3 -60.30 -24.17 13.35
C LYS A 3 -60.70 -23.07 12.30
N PRO A 4 -60.85 -23.30 10.97
CA PRO A 4 -59.82 -23.40 9.92
C PRO A 4 -60.14 -22.53 8.65
N GLY A 5 -59.22 -22.51 7.68
CA GLY A 5 -59.56 -22.63 6.25
C GLY A 5 -60.10 -21.42 5.47
N LEU A 6 -59.21 -20.78 4.70
CA LEU A 6 -59.55 -20.02 3.50
C LEU A 6 -60.00 -20.95 2.36
N GLN A 7 -61.06 -20.56 1.64
CA GLN A 7 -61.30 -20.91 0.24
C GLN A 7 -61.79 -19.67 -0.53
N ALA A 8 -61.10 -19.41 -1.66
CA ALA A 8 -61.58 -18.91 -2.96
C ALA A 8 -62.35 -17.56 -3.00
N ALA A 9 -62.35 -16.75 -4.06
CA ALA A 9 -61.96 -16.92 -5.45
C ALA A 9 -61.74 -15.53 -6.09
N SER A 10 -61.04 -15.54 -7.22
CA SER A 10 -60.95 -14.50 -8.24
C SER A 10 -62.27 -13.78 -8.54
N SER A 11 -62.18 -12.49 -8.87
CA SER A 11 -63.11 -11.80 -9.79
C SER A 11 -62.41 -10.60 -10.43
N LEU A 12 -62.76 -10.40 -11.71
CA LEU A 12 -62.07 -9.64 -12.75
C LEU A 12 -62.37 -8.13 -12.72
N HIS A 13 -61.50 -7.36 -13.39
CA HIS A 13 -61.57 -5.95 -13.88
C HIS A 13 -62.93 -5.51 -14.48
N PRO A 14 -63.24 -4.21 -14.83
CA PRO A 14 -62.34 -3.07 -15.18
C PRO A 14 -62.79 -1.62 -14.76
N PHE A 15 -61.89 -0.64 -14.84
CA PHE A 15 -62.07 0.66 -15.57
C PHE A 15 -60.87 1.60 -15.34
N THR A 16 -60.32 2.11 -16.44
CA THR A 16 -59.29 3.18 -16.52
C THR A 16 -59.90 4.57 -16.27
N PRO A 17 -59.10 5.61 -16.00
CA PRO A 17 -58.70 6.45 -17.14
C PRO A 17 -57.21 6.84 -17.14
N ALA A 18 -56.76 7.17 -18.35
CA ALA A 18 -55.43 7.66 -18.68
C ALA A 18 -55.13 9.03 -18.05
N ALA A 19 -53.88 9.22 -17.60
CA ALA A 19 -53.26 10.53 -17.54
C ALA A 19 -51.74 10.38 -17.76
N SER A 20 -51.31 10.96 -18.88
CA SER A 20 -49.95 11.29 -19.27
C SER A 20 -49.15 12.02 -18.20
N SER A 21 -47.90 11.61 -17.96
CA SER A 21 -46.74 12.52 -17.91
C SER A 21 -45.45 11.74 -17.67
N THR A 22 -44.63 11.75 -18.70
CA THR A 22 -43.18 11.66 -18.76
C THR A 22 -42.41 11.82 -17.44
N ASN A 23 -41.62 10.80 -17.06
CA ASN A 23 -40.27 11.03 -16.54
C ASN A 23 -39.39 9.78 -16.76
N SER A 24 -38.99 9.56 -18.00
CA SER A 24 -37.86 8.67 -18.31
C SER A 24 -36.56 9.42 -18.00
N GLY A 25 -36.03 9.22 -16.79
CA GLY A 25 -34.67 9.59 -16.46
C GLY A 25 -33.69 8.77 -17.28
N SER A 26 -33.34 9.26 -18.48
CA SER A 26 -32.25 8.71 -19.27
C SER A 26 -30.95 8.88 -18.47
N SER A 27 -30.35 7.77 -18.04
CA SER A 27 -28.99 7.73 -17.51
C SER A 27 -28.04 8.16 -18.64
N ARG A 28 -27.71 9.45 -18.69
CA ARG A 28 -26.70 9.96 -19.61
C ARG A 28 -25.35 9.39 -19.19
N PRO A 29 -24.55 8.85 -20.13
CA PRO A 29 -23.25 8.32 -19.78
C PRO A 29 -22.38 9.44 -19.19
N LEU A 30 -21.71 9.15 -18.07
CA LEU A 30 -20.84 10.08 -17.37
C LEU A 30 -19.61 10.41 -18.21
N ARG A 31 -19.12 9.44 -18.99
CA ARG A 31 -18.13 9.68 -20.05
C ARG A 31 -18.82 9.87 -21.38
N ARG A 32 -18.46 10.97 -22.06
CA ARG A 32 -18.72 11.09 -23.49
C ARG A 32 -17.90 10.02 -24.18
N ALA A 33 -18.54 9.07 -24.87
CA ALA A 33 -17.86 8.13 -25.75
C ALA A 33 -16.86 8.93 -26.61
N ARG A 34 -15.58 8.56 -26.57
CA ARG A 34 -14.58 9.15 -27.47
C ARG A 34 -15.18 9.05 -28.86
N SER A 35 -15.50 10.20 -29.46
CA SER A 35 -15.90 10.21 -30.86
C SER A 35 -14.82 9.44 -31.60
N ALA A 36 -15.18 8.36 -32.27
CA ALA A 36 -14.43 7.84 -33.39
C ALA A 36 -14.45 8.93 -34.47
N ALA A 37 -13.80 10.06 -34.21
CA ALA A 37 -13.64 11.17 -35.12
C ALA A 37 -12.43 10.86 -35.99
N SER A 38 -12.56 9.83 -36.82
CA SER A 38 -12.05 9.94 -38.18
C SER A 38 -12.82 11.08 -38.82
N SER A 39 -12.21 12.26 -38.90
CA SER A 39 -12.71 13.35 -39.71
C SER A 39 -12.86 12.87 -41.15
N SER A 40 -14.11 12.70 -41.59
CA SER A 40 -14.46 12.52 -42.99
C SER A 40 -14.23 13.84 -43.73
N HIS A 41 -12.98 14.12 -44.08
CA HIS A 41 -12.67 14.99 -45.20
C HIS A 41 -12.63 14.11 -46.45
N SER A 42 -13.62 14.29 -47.31
CA SER A 42 -13.63 13.80 -48.68
C SER A 42 -12.48 14.45 -49.45
N SER A 43 -11.31 13.83 -49.42
CA SER A 43 -10.28 14.03 -50.43
C SER A 43 -10.06 12.71 -51.18
N ARG A 44 -10.23 12.82 -52.49
CA ARG A 44 -10.07 11.83 -53.54
C ARG A 44 -8.95 10.83 -53.23
N ALA A 45 -9.30 9.55 -53.17
CA ALA A 45 -8.39 8.44 -52.93
C ALA A 45 -7.33 8.35 -54.04
N SER A 46 -6.07 8.57 -53.67
CA SER A 46 -4.92 7.94 -54.31
C SER A 46 -4.37 6.94 -53.31
N SER A 47 -4.63 5.66 -53.56
CA SER A 47 -4.11 4.52 -52.81
C SER A 47 -2.60 4.43 -52.99
N SER A 48 -1.85 4.99 -52.04
CA SER A 48 -0.48 4.59 -51.78
C SER A 48 -0.37 4.26 -50.29
N ILE A 49 -0.13 2.99 -49.99
CA ILE A 49 0.31 2.54 -48.68
C ILE A 49 1.70 3.16 -48.47
N PRO A 50 1.95 4.08 -47.51
CA PRO A 50 3.30 4.47 -47.19
C PRO A 50 3.78 3.54 -46.06
N THR A 51 4.22 2.34 -46.43
CA THR A 51 5.13 1.52 -45.60
C THR A 51 6.56 2.06 -45.68
N SER A 52 6.74 3.38 -45.69
CA SER A 52 8.06 3.98 -45.48
C SER A 52 8.18 4.28 -43.99
N ARG A 53 8.97 3.49 -43.26
CA ARG A 53 9.51 3.94 -41.97
C ARG A 53 10.14 5.31 -42.22
N LEU A 54 9.66 6.35 -41.52
CA LEU A 54 10.25 7.68 -41.61
C LEU A 54 11.76 7.55 -41.37
N THR A 55 12.57 7.99 -42.34
CA THR A 55 14.03 7.87 -42.30
C THR A 55 14.64 8.65 -41.14
N ASN A 56 13.90 9.60 -40.57
CA ASN A 56 14.25 10.32 -39.36
C ASN A 56 12.97 10.71 -38.57
N PRO A 57 12.51 9.86 -37.63
CA PRO A 57 11.28 10.13 -36.88
C PRO A 57 11.44 11.37 -35.98
N LYS A 58 10.57 12.38 -36.15
CA LYS A 58 10.58 13.60 -35.33
C LYS A 58 9.51 13.50 -34.25
N TYR A 59 9.93 13.34 -33.00
CA TYR A 59 9.03 13.32 -31.85
C TYR A 59 8.66 14.73 -31.42
N LYS A 60 7.46 14.88 -30.86
CA LYS A 60 6.95 16.18 -30.43
C LYS A 60 7.58 16.62 -29.11
N GLY A 61 7.96 17.89 -29.03
CA GLY A 61 8.36 18.54 -27.78
C GLY A 61 7.16 18.96 -26.93
N LEU A 62 7.45 19.47 -25.72
CA LEU A 62 6.47 20.16 -24.88
C LEU A 62 6.85 21.63 -24.75
N ARG A 63 5.87 22.53 -24.87
CA ARG A 63 6.12 23.97 -24.80
C ARG A 63 6.44 24.36 -23.35
N ASN A 64 7.56 25.03 -23.13
CA ASN A 64 7.85 25.65 -21.83
C ASN A 64 7.08 26.99 -21.74
N THR A 65 6.12 27.06 -20.83
CA THR A 65 5.25 28.23 -20.59
C THR A 65 5.73 29.10 -19.41
N GLY A 66 6.99 28.94 -19.00
CA GLY A 66 7.59 29.62 -17.84
C GLY A 66 7.73 28.66 -16.67
N ASN A 67 8.97 28.32 -16.31
CA ASN A 67 9.33 27.40 -15.22
C ASN A 67 8.73 25.98 -15.30
N THR A 68 8.22 25.53 -16.44
CA THR A 68 7.60 24.20 -16.62
C THR A 68 8.56 23.12 -17.13
N CYS A 69 9.88 23.34 -17.01
CA CYS A 69 10.87 22.35 -17.45
C CYS A 69 10.78 21.05 -16.67
N PHE A 70 10.56 21.09 -15.35
CA PHE A 70 10.35 19.90 -14.50
C PHE A 70 9.17 19.06 -15.03
N PHE A 71 8.08 19.72 -15.42
CA PHE A 71 6.89 19.10 -15.99
C PHE A 71 7.19 18.43 -17.32
N ASN A 72 7.85 19.17 -18.21
CA ASN A 72 8.18 18.70 -19.54
C ASN A 72 9.15 17.51 -19.50
N SER A 73 10.20 17.56 -18.66
CA SER A 73 11.17 16.47 -18.53
C SER A 73 10.53 15.20 -17.97
N THR A 74 9.68 15.31 -16.96
CA THR A 74 8.99 14.16 -16.37
C THR A 74 8.06 13.49 -17.39
N LEU A 75 7.23 14.27 -18.09
CA LEU A 75 6.30 13.73 -19.09
C LEU A 75 6.99 13.11 -20.30
N GLN A 76 8.07 13.72 -20.80
CA GLN A 76 8.87 13.12 -21.87
C GLN A 76 9.48 11.79 -21.41
N SER A 77 10.00 11.74 -20.18
CA SER A 77 10.58 10.51 -19.62
C SER A 77 9.54 9.39 -19.50
N ILE A 78 8.38 9.64 -18.88
CA ILE A 78 7.37 8.60 -18.69
C ILE A 78 6.67 8.20 -20.01
N SER A 79 6.53 9.11 -20.97
CA SER A 79 5.89 8.81 -22.26
C SER A 79 6.74 7.89 -23.14
N SER A 80 8.07 7.85 -22.91
CA SER A 80 8.97 6.90 -23.56
C SER A 80 8.76 5.44 -23.13
N LEU A 81 8.07 5.23 -21.99
CA LEU A 81 7.89 3.93 -21.37
C LEU A 81 6.70 3.18 -21.99
N THR A 82 7.00 2.22 -22.87
CA THR A 82 5.96 1.45 -23.58
C THR A 82 5.04 0.68 -22.63
N LEU A 83 5.57 0.14 -21.52
CA LEU A 83 4.76 -0.56 -20.52
C LEU A 83 3.78 0.38 -19.80
N TYR A 84 4.20 1.62 -19.51
CA TYR A 84 3.32 2.61 -18.89
C TYR A 84 2.19 3.01 -19.82
N ARG A 85 2.48 3.25 -21.10
CA ARG A 85 1.45 3.51 -22.12
C ARG A 85 0.43 2.38 -22.25
N LYS A 86 0.87 1.11 -22.22
CA LYS A 86 -0.03 -0.06 -22.23
C LYS A 86 -0.89 -0.13 -20.97
N TYR A 87 -0.32 0.20 -19.81
CA TYR A 87 -1.05 0.27 -18.54
C TYR A 87 -2.15 1.34 -18.58
N LEU A 88 -1.83 2.57 -19.00
CA LEU A 88 -2.82 3.64 -19.14
C LEU A 88 -3.96 3.24 -20.11
N TYR A 89 -3.63 2.61 -21.24
CA TYR A 89 -4.63 2.12 -22.19
C TYR A 89 -5.60 1.10 -21.57
N ALA A 90 -5.09 0.15 -20.77
CA ALA A 90 -5.92 -0.83 -20.09
C ALA A 90 -6.84 -0.18 -19.04
N LEU A 91 -6.32 0.79 -18.28
CA LEU A 91 -7.14 1.55 -17.32
C LEU A 91 -8.26 2.32 -18.02
N VAL A 92 -7.95 3.02 -19.12
CA VAL A 92 -8.94 3.80 -19.88
C VAL A 92 -10.04 2.89 -20.42
N GLN A 93 -9.72 1.72 -20.97
CA GLN A 93 -10.70 0.76 -21.45
C GLN A 93 -11.63 0.25 -20.35
N GLU A 94 -11.10 -0.09 -19.18
CA GLU A 94 -11.93 -0.53 -18.05
C GLU A 94 -12.82 0.62 -17.57
N ALA A 95 -12.30 1.84 -17.50
CA ALA A 95 -13.10 3.02 -17.17
C ALA A 95 -14.20 3.30 -18.20
N GLU A 96 -13.97 3.06 -19.51
CA GLU A 96 -15.01 3.16 -20.54
C GLU A 96 -16.07 2.07 -20.37
N ARG A 97 -15.67 0.85 -20.04
CA ARG A 97 -16.57 -0.30 -19.85
C ARG A 97 -17.57 -0.09 -18.71
N TYR A 98 -17.13 0.52 -17.60
CA TYR A 98 -17.96 0.80 -16.44
C TYR A 98 -18.44 2.25 -16.35
N ASP A 99 -18.23 3.06 -17.42
CA ASP A 99 -18.64 4.47 -17.51
C ASP A 99 -18.15 5.36 -16.33
N ILE A 100 -16.87 5.21 -15.97
CA ILE A 100 -16.26 5.88 -14.81
C ILE A 100 -15.47 7.11 -15.28
N PRO A 101 -15.73 8.32 -14.73
CA PRO A 101 -15.00 9.52 -15.10
C PRO A 101 -13.55 9.48 -14.57
N THR A 102 -12.58 9.65 -15.46
CA THR A 102 -11.14 9.62 -15.13
C THR A 102 -10.37 10.71 -15.88
N PRO A 103 -10.63 12.00 -15.54
CA PRO A 103 -10.09 13.14 -16.28
C PRO A 103 -8.55 13.20 -16.33
N VAL A 104 -7.86 12.70 -15.30
CA VAL A 104 -6.39 12.67 -15.29
C VAL A 104 -5.87 11.59 -16.22
N LEU A 105 -6.38 10.35 -16.11
CA LEU A 105 -6.02 9.24 -16.98
C LEU A 105 -6.32 9.55 -18.45
N ASP A 106 -7.47 10.14 -18.75
CA ASP A 106 -7.86 10.52 -20.10
C ASP A 106 -6.86 11.50 -20.73
N ALA A 107 -6.57 12.60 -20.03
CA ALA A 107 -5.67 13.63 -20.51
C ALA A 107 -4.22 13.15 -20.59
N LEU A 108 -3.77 12.35 -19.61
CA LEU A 108 -2.42 11.79 -19.59
C LEU A 108 -2.23 10.77 -20.71
N PHE A 109 -3.18 9.85 -20.91
CA PHE A 109 -3.11 8.85 -21.96
C PHE A 109 -3.09 9.50 -23.34
N GLU A 110 -3.96 10.47 -23.60
CA GLU A 110 -3.97 11.23 -24.85
C GLU A 110 -2.61 11.91 -25.09
N LEU A 111 -2.05 12.56 -24.07
CA LEU A 111 -0.75 13.23 -24.18
C LEU A 111 0.38 12.24 -24.46
N VAL A 112 0.44 11.12 -23.74
CA VAL A 112 1.44 10.06 -23.94
C VAL A 112 1.34 9.49 -25.35
N GLU A 113 0.14 9.25 -25.87
CA GLU A 113 -0.06 8.82 -27.25
C GLU A 113 0.46 9.85 -28.26
N GLN A 114 0.20 11.14 -28.03
CA GLN A 114 0.67 12.19 -28.92
C GLN A 114 2.19 12.34 -28.91
N LEU A 115 2.84 12.19 -27.75
CA LEU A 115 4.29 12.26 -27.59
C LEU A 115 5.00 11.03 -28.18
N ALA A 116 4.39 9.85 -28.06
CA ALA A 116 4.96 8.60 -28.58
C ALA A 116 4.81 8.43 -30.12
N LYS A 117 3.94 9.23 -30.77
CA LYS A 117 3.73 9.18 -32.23
C LYS A 117 4.71 10.13 -32.94
N PRO A 118 5.62 9.60 -33.79
CA PRO A 118 6.50 10.46 -34.59
C PRO A 118 5.69 11.21 -35.66
N GLY A 119 6.17 12.40 -36.05
CA GLY A 119 5.62 13.18 -37.14
C GLY A 119 6.68 13.59 -38.17
N ASP A 120 6.23 14.31 -39.20
CA ASP A 120 7.08 14.73 -40.33
C ASP A 120 7.86 16.04 -40.04
N ARG A 121 7.41 16.80 -39.03
CA ARG A 121 7.95 18.12 -38.66
C ARG A 121 8.13 18.22 -37.16
N ASN A 122 9.05 19.09 -36.75
CA ASN A 122 9.21 19.47 -35.35
C ASN A 122 7.94 20.21 -34.90
N ALA A 123 7.31 19.72 -33.85
CA ALA A 123 6.12 20.31 -33.26
C ALA A 123 6.23 20.26 -31.74
N ALA A 124 5.51 21.15 -31.06
CA ALA A 124 5.43 21.20 -29.61
C ALA A 124 3.97 21.17 -29.15
N ILE A 125 3.69 20.40 -28.10
CA ILE A 125 2.36 20.30 -27.49
C ILE A 125 2.29 21.23 -26.27
N ASN A 126 1.14 21.88 -26.07
CA ASN A 126 0.79 22.51 -24.81
C ASN A 126 -0.19 21.60 -24.05
N PRO A 127 0.20 21.00 -22.92
CA PRO A 127 -0.59 19.97 -22.23
C PRO A 127 -1.75 20.55 -21.38
N VAL A 128 -2.56 21.43 -21.98
CA VAL A 128 -3.61 22.21 -21.30
C VAL A 128 -4.65 21.31 -20.60
N GLN A 129 -5.03 20.21 -21.24
CA GLN A 129 -6.03 19.29 -20.68
C GLN A 129 -5.52 18.61 -19.40
N LEU A 130 -4.28 18.11 -19.42
CA LEU A 130 -3.67 17.48 -18.26
C LEU A 130 -3.49 18.49 -17.12
N VAL A 131 -2.95 19.68 -17.43
CA VAL A 131 -2.80 20.77 -16.46
C VAL A 131 -4.15 21.10 -15.78
N ARG A 132 -5.23 21.23 -16.57
CA ARG A 132 -6.56 21.50 -16.05
C ARG A 132 -7.09 20.34 -15.18
N ALA A 133 -6.89 19.09 -15.61
CA ALA A 133 -7.31 17.92 -14.84
C ALA A 133 -6.62 17.87 -13.46
N LEU A 134 -5.30 18.09 -13.43
CA LEU A 134 -4.52 18.10 -12.20
C LEU A 134 -4.92 19.29 -11.28
N GLN A 135 -5.17 20.47 -11.85
CA GLN A 135 -5.63 21.64 -11.09
C GLN A 135 -7.00 21.45 -10.44
N ASN A 136 -7.85 20.57 -10.98
CA ASN A 136 -9.19 20.31 -10.46
C ASN A 136 -9.20 19.25 -9.35
N LEU A 137 -8.09 18.56 -9.10
CA LEU A 137 -8.01 17.55 -8.04
C LEU A 137 -8.22 18.18 -6.65
N PRO A 138 -8.84 17.46 -5.71
CA PRO A 138 -9.05 17.95 -4.35
C PRO A 138 -7.73 18.14 -3.58
N SER A 139 -6.67 17.45 -3.97
CA SER A 139 -5.32 17.59 -3.38
C SER A 139 -4.76 18.99 -3.62
N SER A 140 -4.46 19.71 -2.54
CA SER A 140 -3.87 21.05 -2.59
C SER A 140 -2.42 21.02 -3.10
N SER A 141 -1.68 19.94 -2.88
CA SER A 141 -0.26 19.83 -3.24
C SER A 141 -0.06 19.89 -4.76
N ILE A 142 -0.75 19.04 -5.52
CA ILE A 142 -0.63 19.02 -6.99
C ILE A 142 -1.20 20.28 -7.64
N ARG A 143 -2.29 20.81 -7.08
CA ARG A 143 -2.89 22.08 -7.51
C ARG A 143 -1.92 23.24 -7.31
N SER A 144 -1.26 23.31 -6.16
CA SER A 144 -0.24 24.31 -5.84
C SER A 144 0.97 24.19 -6.77
N LEU A 145 1.48 22.97 -6.95
CA LEU A 145 2.65 22.67 -7.78
C LEU A 145 2.44 23.09 -9.25
N VAL A 146 1.25 22.82 -9.79
CA VAL A 146 0.90 23.19 -11.17
C VAL A 146 0.48 24.67 -11.29
N GLY A 147 -0.05 25.27 -10.23
CA GLY A 147 -0.54 26.65 -10.22
C GLY A 147 0.51 27.72 -9.90
N ALA A 148 1.60 27.37 -9.21
CA ALA A 148 2.54 28.32 -8.64
C ALA A 148 3.40 29.11 -9.66
N HIS A 149 3.43 28.71 -10.95
CA HIS A 149 4.32 29.30 -11.98
C HIS A 149 5.80 29.42 -11.54
N GLN A 150 6.22 28.58 -10.59
CA GLN A 150 7.55 28.54 -9.99
C GLN A 150 8.33 27.30 -10.45
N GLN A 151 9.64 27.28 -10.22
CA GLN A 151 10.44 26.06 -10.38
C GLN A 151 10.06 25.06 -9.29
N GLN A 152 9.88 23.80 -9.67
CA GLN A 152 9.43 22.71 -8.80
C GLN A 152 10.30 21.47 -9.01
N ASP A 153 10.20 20.51 -8.08
CA ASP A 153 10.91 19.24 -8.21
C ASP A 153 10.20 18.31 -9.21
N ALA A 154 10.98 17.76 -10.16
CA ALA A 154 10.49 16.79 -11.14
C ALA A 154 10.08 15.46 -10.48
N HIS A 155 10.74 15.11 -9.38
CA HIS A 155 10.45 13.94 -8.55
C HIS A 155 9.09 14.08 -7.85
N GLU A 156 8.82 15.25 -7.26
CA GLU A 156 7.53 15.54 -6.62
C GLU A 156 6.38 15.45 -7.63
N LEU A 157 6.56 16.00 -8.83
CA LEU A 157 5.55 15.86 -9.89
C LEU A 157 5.30 14.39 -10.26
N PHE A 158 6.35 13.57 -10.36
CA PHE A 158 6.20 12.14 -10.68
C PHE A 158 5.39 11.42 -9.60
N ALA A 159 5.69 11.67 -8.32
CA ALA A 159 4.97 11.09 -7.20
C ALA A 159 3.49 11.50 -7.21
N LEU A 160 3.20 12.80 -7.34
CA LEU A 160 1.83 13.33 -7.36
C LEU A 160 1.03 12.87 -8.59
N LEU A 161 1.68 12.73 -9.75
CA LEU A 161 1.03 12.22 -10.96
C LEU A 161 0.66 10.74 -10.81
N ASN A 162 1.55 9.93 -10.24
CA ASN A 162 1.25 8.52 -9.95
C ASN A 162 0.15 8.40 -8.89
N GLU A 163 0.15 9.22 -7.85
CA GLU A 163 -0.91 9.25 -6.85
C GLU A 163 -2.28 9.57 -7.48
N ALA A 164 -2.33 10.55 -8.40
CA ALA A 164 -3.55 10.90 -9.12
C ALA A 164 -4.03 9.75 -10.03
N VAL A 165 -3.12 9.09 -10.73
CA VAL A 165 -3.40 7.91 -11.56
C VAL A 165 -3.89 6.74 -10.72
N ASP A 166 -3.26 6.48 -9.57
CA ASP A 166 -3.62 5.39 -8.66
C ASP A 166 -4.97 5.66 -7.99
N ALA A 167 -5.30 6.92 -7.67
CA ALA A 167 -6.61 7.30 -7.16
C ALA A 167 -7.72 6.98 -8.18
N GLU A 168 -7.54 7.35 -9.45
CA GLU A 168 -8.51 7.02 -10.51
C GLU A 168 -8.54 5.50 -10.78
N ALA A 169 -7.40 4.80 -10.75
CA ALA A 169 -7.34 3.35 -10.88
C ALA A 169 -8.02 2.61 -9.72
N ASN A 170 -7.90 3.10 -8.49
CA ASN A 170 -8.61 2.60 -7.32
C ASN A 170 -10.13 2.78 -7.46
N ASN A 171 -10.56 3.93 -7.97
CA ASN A 171 -11.96 4.18 -8.24
C ASN A 171 -12.52 3.18 -9.27
N ILE A 172 -11.79 2.96 -10.38
CA ILE A 172 -12.15 1.94 -11.37
C ILE A 172 -12.32 0.56 -10.73
N ARG A 173 -11.36 0.16 -9.89
CA ARG A 173 -11.39 -1.16 -9.20
C ARG A 173 -12.57 -1.29 -8.25
N SER A 174 -12.87 -0.24 -7.47
CA SER A 174 -13.97 -0.23 -6.52
C SER A 174 -15.32 -0.37 -7.22
N GLU A 175 -15.57 0.49 -8.22
CA GLU A 175 -16.83 0.48 -8.98
C GLU A 175 -17.01 -0.81 -9.78
N ARG A 176 -15.94 -1.34 -10.39
CA ARG A 176 -15.96 -2.67 -11.02
C ARG A 176 -16.38 -3.75 -10.02
N SER A 177 -15.82 -3.74 -8.82
CA SER A 177 -16.15 -4.74 -7.80
C SER A 177 -17.61 -4.63 -7.38
N HIS A 178 -18.10 -3.40 -7.18
CA HIS A 178 -19.50 -3.13 -6.85
C HIS A 178 -20.47 -3.56 -7.96
N ALA A 179 -20.14 -3.29 -9.23
CA ALA A 179 -20.93 -3.71 -10.38
C ALA A 179 -21.04 -5.24 -10.46
N LEU A 180 -19.92 -5.95 -10.30
CA LEU A 180 -19.87 -7.41 -10.28
C LEU A 180 -20.66 -8.01 -9.10
N GLU A 181 -20.56 -7.41 -7.90
CA GLU A 181 -21.34 -7.83 -6.74
C GLU A 181 -22.84 -7.67 -6.97
N THR A 182 -23.26 -6.56 -7.61
CA THR A 182 -24.66 -6.28 -7.94
C THR A 182 -25.20 -7.27 -8.98
N GLU A 183 -24.44 -7.55 -10.04
CA GLU A 183 -24.80 -8.56 -11.04
C GLU A 183 -24.92 -9.95 -10.42
N GLN A 184 -23.96 -10.34 -9.57
CA GLN A 184 -24.02 -11.62 -8.87
C GLN A 184 -25.17 -11.70 -7.87
N ALA A 185 -25.53 -10.59 -7.20
CA ALA A 185 -26.68 -10.53 -6.32
C ALA A 185 -27.99 -10.74 -7.10
N GLY A 186 -28.12 -10.13 -8.28
CA GLY A 186 -29.24 -10.36 -9.19
C GLY A 186 -29.33 -11.82 -9.65
N LEU A 187 -28.20 -12.42 -10.04
CA LEU A 187 -28.15 -13.83 -10.41
C LEU A 187 -28.50 -14.75 -9.23
N ARG A 188 -27.98 -14.48 -8.02
CA ARG A 188 -28.32 -15.22 -6.81
C ARG A 188 -29.81 -15.10 -6.48
N ALA A 189 -30.41 -13.92 -6.66
CA ALA A 189 -31.84 -13.73 -6.45
C ALA A 189 -32.69 -14.53 -7.46
N LEU A 190 -32.27 -14.60 -8.73
CA LEU A 190 -32.92 -15.44 -9.74
C LEU A 190 -32.79 -16.94 -9.39
N MET A 191 -31.59 -17.38 -9.00
CA MET A 191 -31.33 -18.78 -8.64
C MET A 191 -31.94 -19.20 -7.29
N ALA A 192 -32.33 -18.24 -6.43
CA ALA A 192 -32.96 -18.53 -5.15
C ALA A 192 -34.26 -19.35 -5.29
N SER A 193 -34.96 -19.22 -6.42
CA SER A 193 -36.16 -20.02 -6.74
C SER A 193 -35.87 -21.48 -7.13
N SER A 194 -34.62 -21.80 -7.46
CA SER A 194 -34.16 -23.14 -7.89
C SER A 194 -33.33 -23.88 -6.84
N LEU A 195 -33.01 -23.24 -5.71
CA LEU A 195 -32.34 -23.88 -4.59
C LEU A 195 -33.39 -24.56 -3.70
N PRO A 196 -33.18 -25.84 -3.28
CA PRO A 196 -34.09 -26.50 -2.37
C PRO A 196 -34.24 -25.68 -1.08
N TRP A 197 -35.49 -25.39 -0.73
CA TRP A 197 -35.87 -24.51 0.37
C TRP A 197 -35.43 -25.10 1.72
N GLY A 198 -34.22 -24.76 2.16
CA GLY A 198 -33.69 -25.11 3.49
C GLY A 198 -34.17 -24.16 4.59
N GLY A 199 -35.48 -23.94 4.73
CA GLY A 199 -36.12 -23.51 5.99
C GLY A 199 -35.62 -22.28 6.79
N ARG A 200 -34.80 -21.37 6.25
CA ARG A 200 -34.46 -20.08 6.91
C ARG A 200 -34.30 -18.95 5.90
N GLY A 201 -35.40 -18.29 5.54
CA GLY A 201 -35.35 -17.04 4.80
C GLY A 201 -35.26 -15.85 5.76
N ILE A 202 -34.14 -15.13 5.75
CA ILE A 202 -34.06 -13.77 6.30
C ILE A 202 -34.40 -12.83 5.15
N TYR A 203 -35.62 -12.27 5.16
CA TYR A 203 -35.89 -11.04 4.42
C TYR A 203 -35.15 -9.91 5.15
N VAL A 204 -34.03 -9.44 4.61
CA VAL A 204 -33.33 -8.28 5.18
C VAL A 204 -34.10 -7.04 4.77
N ASN A 205 -34.76 -6.42 5.75
CA ASN A 205 -35.43 -5.14 5.60
C ASN A 205 -34.36 -4.03 5.50
N PRO A 206 -34.34 -3.17 4.45
CA PRO A 206 -33.31 -2.14 4.26
C PRO A 206 -33.19 -1.13 5.43
N ALA A 207 -34.20 -1.03 6.29
CA ALA A 207 -34.20 -0.13 7.45
C ALA A 207 -33.40 -0.64 8.66
N GLN A 208 -32.89 -1.88 8.67
CA GLN A 208 -32.16 -2.45 9.81
C GLN A 208 -30.63 -2.44 9.68
N LEU A 209 -30.06 -1.85 8.62
CA LEU A 209 -28.60 -1.82 8.41
C LEU A 209 -27.83 -0.88 9.36
N GLN A 210 -28.51 -0.13 10.24
CA GLN A 210 -27.83 0.81 11.13
C GLN A 210 -27.25 0.16 12.40
N ASN A 211 -27.52 -1.11 12.72
CA ASN A 211 -26.94 -1.71 13.92
C ASN A 211 -26.79 -3.24 13.83
N LYS A 212 -25.52 -3.66 13.92
CA LYS A 212 -24.98 -5.03 14.06
C LYS A 212 -24.96 -5.87 12.78
N LEU A 213 -23.74 -6.13 12.29
CA LEU A 213 -23.17 -7.46 12.07
C LEU A 213 -21.67 -7.34 11.79
N ALA A 214 -20.87 -7.48 12.84
CA ALA A 214 -19.47 -7.87 12.75
C ALA A 214 -19.44 -9.39 12.54
N LEU A 215 -19.21 -9.83 11.30
CA LEU A 215 -18.82 -11.21 11.00
C LEU A 215 -17.63 -11.18 10.05
N ASN A 216 -16.47 -11.39 10.68
CA ASN A 216 -15.28 -12.09 10.18
C ASN A 216 -14.92 -11.90 8.70
N ARG A 217 -14.09 -10.88 8.43
CA ARG A 217 -13.36 -10.73 7.16
C ARG A 217 -11.87 -10.72 7.47
N ASN A 218 -11.23 -11.88 7.36
CA ASN A 218 -9.78 -12.01 7.24
C ASN A 218 -9.37 -11.46 5.86
N PRO A 219 -8.41 -10.53 5.74
CA PRO A 219 -7.70 -10.29 4.51
C PRO A 219 -6.34 -10.99 4.58
N SER A 220 -6.21 -12.14 3.93
CA SER A 220 -4.91 -12.73 3.62
C SER A 220 -4.79 -12.82 2.10
N PRO A 221 -3.77 -12.22 1.46
CA PRO A 221 -3.36 -12.61 0.13
C PRO A 221 -2.11 -13.48 0.25
N ILE A 222 -2.29 -14.80 0.32
CA ILE A 222 -1.22 -15.75 0.03
C ILE A 222 -1.68 -16.56 -1.17
N HIS A 223 -1.23 -16.18 -2.36
CA HIS A 223 -1.20 -17.12 -3.49
C HIS A 223 0.19 -17.75 -3.53
N SER A 224 0.24 -19.00 -3.09
CA SER A 224 1.36 -19.90 -3.19
C SER A 224 1.65 -20.17 -4.69
N ILE A 225 2.77 -19.67 -5.18
CA ILE A 225 3.30 -20.06 -6.49
C ILE A 225 4.10 -21.34 -6.28
N SER A 226 3.58 -22.46 -6.76
CA SER A 226 4.30 -23.73 -6.79
C SER A 226 5.30 -23.71 -7.95
N VAL A 227 6.55 -24.04 -7.64
CA VAL A 227 7.67 -24.15 -8.57
C VAL A 227 7.69 -25.58 -9.11
N ALA A 228 7.49 -25.75 -10.42
CA ALA A 228 7.83 -26.99 -11.12
C ALA A 228 9.06 -26.74 -12.00
N HIS A 229 10.13 -27.50 -11.75
CA HIS A 229 11.34 -27.54 -12.55
C HIS A 229 11.14 -28.40 -13.82
N GLY A 230 11.65 -27.89 -14.95
CA GLY A 230 12.37 -28.64 -15.98
C GLY A 230 11.60 -29.56 -16.94
N ALA A 231 11.40 -29.10 -18.19
CA ALA A 231 11.51 -29.90 -19.41
C ALA A 231 11.60 -28.99 -20.65
N GLU A 232 12.17 -29.51 -21.73
CA GLU A 232 12.83 -28.84 -22.86
C GLU A 232 11.97 -27.97 -23.79
N VAL A 233 12.66 -27.06 -24.51
CA VAL A 233 12.16 -26.21 -25.61
C VAL A 233 12.16 -26.98 -26.93
N PRO A 234 11.14 -26.78 -27.79
CA PRO A 234 11.45 -26.45 -29.18
C PRO A 234 10.66 -25.25 -29.71
N ALA A 235 11.23 -24.67 -30.77
CA ALA A 235 10.92 -23.37 -31.33
C ALA A 235 9.68 -23.31 -32.25
N GLN A 236 9.17 -22.08 -32.39
CA GLN A 236 8.32 -21.51 -33.46
C GLN A 236 6.85 -21.97 -33.59
N SER A 237 5.92 -21.03 -33.45
CA SER A 237 5.17 -20.44 -34.59
C SER A 237 4.10 -19.46 -34.10
N ASP A 238 3.92 -18.40 -34.90
CA ASP A 238 2.92 -17.35 -34.73
C ASP A 238 1.48 -17.90 -34.73
N ALA A 239 0.69 -17.51 -33.74
CA ALA A 239 -0.77 -17.46 -33.87
C ALA A 239 -1.34 -16.44 -32.88
N SER A 240 -2.02 -15.45 -33.45
CA SER A 240 -2.94 -14.51 -32.80
C SER A 240 -3.86 -15.23 -31.81
N GLY A 241 -3.64 -15.01 -30.51
CA GLY A 241 -4.44 -15.55 -29.43
C GLY A 241 -4.87 -14.44 -28.47
N GLU A 242 -6.18 -14.37 -28.25
CA GLU A 242 -6.85 -13.58 -27.23
C GLU A 242 -6.09 -13.63 -25.89
N MET A 243 -5.58 -12.48 -25.44
CA MET A 243 -5.07 -12.29 -24.08
C MET A 243 -6.00 -11.33 -23.33
N ALA A 244 -7.29 -11.69 -23.27
CA ALA A 244 -8.22 -11.18 -22.27
C ALA A 244 -8.10 -12.03 -21.00
N GLY A 245 -6.90 -12.08 -20.42
CA GLY A 245 -6.61 -12.82 -19.19
C GLY A 245 -6.02 -11.88 -18.16
N ASN A 246 -6.88 -11.27 -17.33
CA ASN A 246 -6.54 -10.53 -16.10
C ASN A 246 -5.16 -9.86 -16.12
N SER A 247 -4.94 -8.85 -16.97
CA SER A 247 -3.77 -7.99 -16.77
C SER A 247 -3.99 -7.28 -15.44
N PRO A 248 -3.17 -7.53 -14.41
CA PRO A 248 -3.39 -6.91 -13.12
C PRO A 248 -3.34 -5.40 -13.32
N MET A 249 -4.39 -4.70 -12.88
CA MET A 249 -4.51 -3.23 -12.82
C MET A 249 -3.56 -2.65 -11.75
N ILE A 250 -2.38 -3.25 -11.62
CA ILE A 250 -1.31 -2.88 -10.71
C ILE A 250 -0.38 -1.96 -11.51
N SER A 251 -0.04 -0.83 -10.93
CA SER A 251 0.89 0.12 -11.54
C SER A 251 2.19 -0.59 -11.93
N PRO A 252 2.72 -0.36 -13.14
CA PRO A 252 3.97 -1.01 -13.55
C PRO A 252 5.17 -0.54 -12.72
N PHE A 253 5.04 0.58 -12.00
CA PHE A 253 6.02 1.10 -11.06
C PHE A 253 5.93 0.46 -9.66
N ASP A 254 4.85 -0.26 -9.36
CA ASP A 254 4.60 -0.82 -8.03
C ASP A 254 5.63 -1.90 -7.68
N ALA A 255 6.52 -1.57 -6.75
CA ALA A 255 7.48 -2.47 -6.13
C ALA A 255 6.99 -2.84 -4.73
N LEU A 256 7.27 -4.08 -4.30
CA LEU A 256 7.09 -4.47 -2.90
C LEU A 256 8.46 -4.48 -2.22
N LEU A 257 8.67 -3.58 -1.27
CA LEU A 257 9.86 -3.53 -0.44
C LEU A 257 9.61 -4.30 0.85
N ALA A 258 10.64 -4.95 1.37
CA ALA A 258 10.63 -5.65 2.65
C ALA A 258 11.60 -4.98 3.62
N GLN A 259 11.14 -4.75 4.85
CA GLN A 259 11.95 -4.24 5.95
C GLN A 259 12.06 -5.30 7.04
N ARG A 260 13.30 -5.57 7.44
CA ARG A 260 13.63 -6.45 8.57
C ARG A 260 14.31 -5.65 9.66
N THR A 261 13.88 -5.83 10.91
CA THR A 261 14.52 -5.25 12.10
C THR A 261 14.83 -6.35 13.11
N MET A 262 16.05 -6.37 13.65
CA MET A 262 16.53 -7.38 14.59
C MET A 262 17.23 -6.77 15.79
N CYS A 263 16.99 -7.32 16.97
CA CYS A 263 17.74 -7.03 18.18
C CYS A 263 18.89 -8.03 18.30
N LEU A 264 20.13 -7.53 18.35
CA LEU A 264 21.31 -8.37 18.50
C LEU A 264 21.62 -8.71 19.97
N ASP A 265 20.94 -8.07 20.93
CA ASP A 265 21.05 -8.46 22.35
C ASP A 265 20.33 -9.77 22.68
N CYS A 266 19.12 -9.97 22.14
CA CYS A 266 18.29 -11.14 22.47
C CYS A 266 17.92 -12.02 21.28
N GLY A 267 18.31 -11.64 20.05
CA GLY A 267 18.00 -12.37 18.82
C GLY A 267 16.56 -12.20 18.32
N TYR A 268 15.73 -11.39 18.97
CA TYR A 268 14.36 -11.15 18.52
C TYR A 268 14.36 -10.43 17.17
N CYS A 269 13.65 -11.00 16.21
CA CYS A 269 13.41 -10.43 14.90
C CYS A 269 11.93 -10.03 14.83
N GLU A 270 11.66 -8.79 14.46
CA GLU A 270 10.29 -8.37 14.17
C GLU A 270 9.80 -9.06 12.89
N ALA A 271 8.46 -9.19 12.74
CA ALA A 271 7.85 -9.62 11.50
C ALA A 271 8.33 -8.74 10.33
N ILE A 272 8.62 -9.37 9.19
CA ILE A 272 9.05 -8.66 7.98
C ILE A 272 7.90 -7.80 7.49
N ARG A 273 8.09 -6.48 7.52
CA ARG A 273 7.08 -5.52 7.05
C ARG A 273 7.25 -5.32 5.56
N HIS A 274 6.13 -5.36 4.85
CA HIS A 274 6.11 -5.07 3.42
C HIS A 274 5.48 -3.70 3.16
N PHE A 275 6.03 -2.95 2.23
CA PHE A 275 5.51 -1.64 1.82
C PHE A 275 5.62 -1.48 0.30
N SER A 276 4.59 -0.88 -0.31
CA SER A 276 4.58 -0.55 -1.73
C SER A 276 5.43 0.69 -1.98
N ALA A 277 6.16 0.70 -3.08
CA ALA A 277 6.91 1.88 -3.53
C ALA A 277 6.84 1.98 -5.05
N SER A 278 6.57 3.19 -5.57
CA SER A 278 6.59 3.47 -7.01
C SER A 278 8.00 3.79 -7.52
N GLU A 279 8.96 3.94 -6.61
CA GLU A 279 10.34 4.33 -6.89
C GLU A 279 11.26 3.94 -5.73
N ILE A 280 12.57 3.97 -6.01
CA ILE A 280 13.61 3.81 -4.99
C ILE A 280 14.44 5.10 -4.94
N SER A 281 14.41 5.77 -3.80
CA SER A 281 15.24 6.95 -3.54
C SER A 281 16.59 6.53 -2.96
N LEU A 282 17.66 6.80 -3.69
CA LEU A 282 19.03 6.46 -3.32
C LEU A 282 19.80 7.68 -2.86
N SER A 283 20.50 7.55 -1.74
CA SER A 283 21.48 8.55 -1.30
C SER A 283 22.70 8.49 -2.22
N VAL A 284 23.12 9.65 -2.73
CA VAL A 284 24.39 9.75 -3.46
C VAL A 284 25.52 9.92 -2.42
N PRO A 285 26.57 9.08 -2.46
CA PRO A 285 27.72 9.21 -1.57
C PRO A 285 28.25 10.64 -1.51
N ALA A 286 28.63 11.08 -0.31
CA ALA A 286 29.17 12.43 -0.11
C ALA A 286 30.43 12.62 -0.99
N PRO A 287 30.71 13.84 -1.49
CA PRO A 287 31.84 14.09 -2.39
C PRO A 287 33.22 13.70 -1.83
N ASN A 288 33.38 13.76 -0.50
CA ASN A 288 34.59 13.39 0.22
C ASN A 288 34.73 11.88 0.52
N MET A 289 33.68 11.09 0.26
CA MET A 289 33.69 9.65 0.50
C MET A 289 34.41 8.93 -0.64
N ARG A 290 35.41 8.12 -0.32
CA ARG A 290 36.02 7.18 -1.29
C ARG A 290 35.06 6.01 -1.55
N THR A 291 35.00 5.62 -2.80
CA THR A 291 34.18 4.53 -3.35
C THR A 291 35.07 3.66 -4.24
N ARG A 292 34.68 2.42 -4.51
CA ARG A 292 35.44 1.53 -5.41
C ARG A 292 35.56 2.15 -6.80
N THR A 293 34.49 2.80 -7.28
CA THR A 293 34.50 3.52 -8.57
C THR A 293 35.48 4.70 -8.57
N SER A 294 35.52 5.50 -7.50
CA SER A 294 36.47 6.62 -7.44
C SER A 294 37.91 6.16 -7.41
N ASP A 295 38.20 5.06 -6.71
CA ASP A 295 39.56 4.49 -6.66
C ASP A 295 39.98 3.92 -8.01
N LEU A 296 39.06 3.27 -8.73
CA LEU A 296 39.34 2.69 -10.06
C LEU A 296 39.48 3.74 -11.17
N THR A 297 38.66 4.80 -11.14
CA THR A 297 38.63 5.82 -12.20
C THR A 297 39.59 6.99 -11.94
N GLY A 298 40.09 7.14 -10.71
CA GLY A 298 40.84 8.33 -10.28
C GLY A 298 39.99 9.61 -10.23
N THR A 299 38.65 9.50 -10.30
CA THR A 299 37.71 10.62 -10.25
C THR A 299 36.90 10.61 -8.96
N SER A 300 36.09 11.64 -8.71
CA SER A 300 35.12 11.64 -7.61
C SER A 300 33.83 10.87 -7.92
N ALA A 301 33.73 10.16 -9.05
CA ALA A 301 32.50 9.45 -9.42
C ALA A 301 32.16 8.31 -8.45
N CYS A 302 30.88 7.93 -8.41
CA CYS A 302 30.42 6.65 -7.86
C CYS A 302 29.57 5.92 -8.90
N SER A 303 29.31 4.63 -8.70
CA SER A 303 28.40 3.84 -9.52
C SER A 303 26.99 3.83 -8.93
N LEU A 304 25.99 3.57 -9.77
CA LEU A 304 24.63 3.29 -9.34
C LEU A 304 24.57 2.06 -8.42
N ASN A 305 25.41 1.05 -8.69
CA ASN A 305 25.50 -0.15 -7.87
C ASN A 305 25.95 0.16 -6.43
N GLU A 306 26.91 1.07 -6.25
CA GLU A 306 27.34 1.51 -4.91
C GLU A 306 26.22 2.27 -4.18
N CYS A 307 25.42 3.07 -4.91
CA CYS A 307 24.24 3.71 -4.31
C CYS A 307 23.18 2.69 -3.88
N LEU A 308 22.98 1.62 -4.66
CA LEU A 308 22.05 0.53 -4.34
C LEU A 308 22.54 -0.32 -3.16
N GLU A 309 23.83 -0.63 -3.13
CA GLU A 309 24.48 -1.36 -2.03
C GLU A 309 24.28 -0.60 -0.73
N MET A 310 24.59 0.71 -0.72
CA MET A 310 24.36 1.59 0.43
C MET A 310 22.89 1.65 0.85
N TRP A 311 21.95 1.63 -0.11
CA TRP A 311 20.51 1.63 0.19
C TRP A 311 20.02 0.31 0.82
N SER A 312 20.61 -0.82 0.44
CA SER A 312 20.27 -2.16 0.95
C SER A 312 21.13 -2.63 2.13
N ASP A 313 22.07 -1.78 2.59
CA ASP A 313 23.03 -2.13 3.62
C ASP A 313 22.34 -2.36 4.97
N LEU A 314 22.98 -3.15 5.84
CA LEU A 314 22.52 -3.38 7.20
C LEU A 314 22.85 -2.16 8.06
N GLU A 315 21.87 -1.32 8.33
CA GLU A 315 22.03 -0.15 9.19
C GLU A 315 21.88 -0.52 10.68
N GLN A 316 22.75 0.04 11.52
CA GLN A 316 22.55 0.02 12.96
C GLN A 316 21.50 1.05 13.34
N VAL A 317 20.51 0.64 14.15
CA VAL A 317 19.40 1.51 14.56
C VAL A 317 19.16 1.49 16.06
N ASP A 318 18.73 2.63 16.60
CA ASP A 318 18.17 2.71 17.94
C ASP A 318 16.77 2.09 17.92
N TRP A 319 16.59 1.00 18.66
CA TRP A 319 15.35 0.24 18.64
C TRP A 319 14.92 -0.22 20.02
N ILE A 320 13.64 0.01 20.34
CA ILE A 320 12.99 -0.55 21.52
C ILE A 320 12.59 -1.98 21.18
N CYS A 321 13.30 -2.95 21.74
CA CYS A 321 13.03 -4.35 21.45
C CYS A 321 11.82 -4.84 22.27
N TRP A 322 10.82 -5.40 21.59
CA TRP A 322 9.63 -5.97 22.21
C TRP A 322 9.96 -7.11 23.19
N ASN A 323 10.76 -8.09 22.76
CA ASN A 323 11.14 -9.21 23.63
C ASN A 323 11.99 -8.78 24.84
N CYS A 324 12.97 -7.86 24.66
CA CYS A 324 13.71 -7.30 25.79
C CYS A 324 12.79 -6.55 26.76
N THR A 325 11.82 -5.79 26.23
CA THR A 325 10.82 -5.07 27.02
C THR A 325 9.97 -6.03 27.85
N LEU A 326 9.48 -7.12 27.26
CA LEU A 326 8.74 -8.16 27.97
C LEU A 326 9.57 -8.82 29.08
N ARG A 327 10.80 -9.24 28.77
CA ARG A 327 11.70 -9.91 29.72
C ARG A 327 12.10 -9.00 30.88
N ASN A 328 12.42 -7.73 30.61
CA ASN A 328 12.77 -6.76 31.64
C ASN A 328 11.56 -6.42 32.52
N THR A 329 10.37 -6.29 31.92
CA THR A 329 9.12 -6.10 32.66
C THR A 329 8.83 -7.31 33.56
N LEU A 330 8.99 -8.54 33.05
CA LEU A 330 8.81 -9.78 33.83
C LEU A 330 9.81 -9.85 34.99
N LEU A 331 11.09 -9.53 34.76
CA LEU A 331 12.10 -9.50 35.81
C LEU A 331 11.74 -8.48 36.90
N GLY A 332 11.28 -7.29 36.50
CA GLY A 332 10.78 -6.27 37.43
C GLY A 332 9.62 -6.79 38.28
N VAL A 333 8.63 -7.45 37.68
CA VAL A 333 7.49 -8.05 38.39
C VAL A 333 7.96 -9.14 39.36
N LYS A 334 8.90 -10.01 38.95
CA LYS A 334 9.47 -11.05 39.82
C LYS A 334 10.19 -10.47 41.04
N ASN A 335 10.98 -9.42 40.85
CA ASN A 335 11.65 -8.71 41.94
C ASN A 335 10.63 -8.09 42.91
N ASP A 336 9.55 -7.51 42.38
CA ASP A 336 8.45 -6.95 43.14
C ASP A 336 7.69 -7.98 43.99
N ILE A 337 7.53 -9.20 43.46
CA ILE A 337 6.94 -10.35 44.17
C ILE A 337 7.88 -10.79 45.30
N ALA A 338 9.18 -10.94 45.03
CA ALA A 338 10.17 -11.35 46.02
C ALA A 338 10.26 -10.34 47.18
N ALA A 339 10.33 -9.04 46.88
CA ALA A 339 10.40 -7.98 47.87
C ALA A 339 9.14 -7.90 48.77
N LYS A 340 7.97 -8.28 48.26
CA LYS A 340 6.70 -8.28 49.02
C LYS A 340 6.40 -9.62 49.70
N GLY A 341 7.04 -10.70 49.27
CA GLY A 341 6.97 -12.04 49.86
C GLY A 341 7.89 -12.22 51.07
N CYS A 342 9.06 -11.57 51.07
CA CYS A 342 9.94 -11.53 52.24
C CYS A 342 9.51 -10.42 53.20
N THR A 343 8.92 -10.77 54.33
CA THR A 343 8.93 -9.90 55.51
C THR A 343 10.27 -10.10 56.23
N PRO A 344 11.15 -9.09 56.35
CA PRO A 344 12.22 -9.17 57.33
C PRO A 344 11.57 -9.28 58.71
N ALA A 345 11.92 -10.30 59.48
CA ALA A 345 11.71 -10.27 60.92
C ALA A 345 12.44 -9.02 61.42
N ALA A 346 11.71 -7.96 61.71
CA ALA A 346 12.27 -6.78 62.34
C ALA A 346 12.76 -7.20 63.72
N THR A 347 14.05 -7.46 63.84
CA THR A 347 14.76 -7.60 65.11
C THR A 347 14.59 -6.28 65.85
N LYS A 348 13.58 -6.19 66.72
CA LYS A 348 13.58 -5.16 67.76
C LYS A 348 14.82 -5.39 68.62
N PRO A 349 15.65 -4.38 68.90
CA PRO A 349 16.61 -4.50 69.99
C PRO A 349 15.81 -4.41 71.28
N ASN A 350 15.45 -5.56 71.86
CA ASN A 350 14.83 -5.56 73.19
C ASN A 350 15.92 -5.59 74.25
N GLY A 351 15.94 -4.55 75.08
CA GLY A 351 16.40 -4.68 76.45
C GLY A 351 15.62 -5.79 77.14
N SER A 352 16.40 -6.70 77.75
CA SER A 352 16.11 -7.55 78.92
C SER A 352 14.65 -7.84 79.31
N ALA A 353 14.25 -9.11 79.21
CA ALA A 353 13.59 -9.85 80.29
C ALA A 353 13.48 -11.36 79.97
N LYS A 354 13.72 -12.19 80.99
CA LYS A 354 13.63 -13.66 81.02
C LYS A 354 12.20 -14.15 80.72
N GLY A 355 12.09 -15.31 80.07
CA GLY A 355 10.86 -16.12 80.04
C GLY A 355 10.92 -17.23 78.98
N GLU A 356 10.98 -18.49 79.42
CA GLU A 356 10.79 -19.68 78.61
C GLU A 356 9.31 -19.83 78.20
N ALA A 357 9.03 -20.21 76.94
CA ALA A 357 8.06 -21.24 76.54
C ALA A 357 7.68 -21.15 75.04
N ASN A 358 7.71 -22.33 74.41
CA ASN A 358 6.99 -22.79 73.22
C ASN A 358 7.13 -22.04 71.88
N GLY A 359 7.81 -22.74 70.96
CA GLY A 359 7.73 -22.48 69.53
C GLY A 359 6.29 -22.59 69.03
N SER A 360 5.80 -21.46 68.51
CA SER A 360 4.63 -21.43 67.64
C SER A 360 5.06 -20.66 66.40
N ALA A 361 5.01 -21.33 65.25
CA ALA A 361 5.36 -20.76 63.96
C ALA A 361 4.48 -19.53 63.71
N ASN A 362 5.05 -18.33 63.88
CA ASN A 362 4.39 -17.07 63.58
C ASN A 362 4.13 -16.98 62.08
N ASN A 363 2.98 -17.49 61.66
CA ASN A 363 2.43 -17.28 60.34
C ASN A 363 1.96 -15.82 60.28
N ILE A 364 2.87 -14.90 59.91
CA ILE A 364 2.56 -13.47 59.80
C ILE A 364 1.45 -13.32 58.75
N MET A 365 0.23 -13.07 59.23
CA MET A 365 -0.95 -12.94 58.39
C MET A 365 -0.84 -11.64 57.57
N LEU A 366 -0.61 -11.77 56.27
CA LEU A 366 -0.58 -10.64 55.33
C LEU A 366 -1.91 -9.87 55.37
N THR A 367 -1.84 -8.53 55.40
CA THR A 367 -3.05 -7.70 55.33
C THR A 367 -3.83 -7.94 54.03
N PRO A 368 -5.17 -7.78 54.02
CA PRO A 368 -5.99 -8.01 52.82
C PRO A 368 -5.50 -7.23 51.58
N SER A 369 -5.07 -5.99 51.77
CA SER A 369 -4.51 -5.14 50.70
C SER A 369 -3.18 -5.67 50.16
N LYS A 370 -2.29 -6.16 51.03
CA LYS A 370 -1.02 -6.79 50.61
C LYS A 370 -1.28 -8.11 49.87
N LYS A 371 -2.21 -8.93 50.35
CA LYS A 371 -2.65 -10.17 49.67
C LYS A 371 -3.22 -9.89 48.28
N LYS A 372 -4.08 -8.87 48.13
CA LYS A 372 -4.63 -8.45 46.84
C LYS A 372 -3.54 -7.98 45.87
N ARG A 373 -2.59 -7.15 46.32
CA ARG A 373 -1.48 -6.67 45.49
C ARG A 373 -0.56 -7.80 45.03
N LEU A 374 -0.26 -8.76 45.91
CA LEU A 374 0.54 -9.94 45.55
C LEU A 374 -0.17 -10.81 44.50
N ALA A 375 -1.47 -11.02 44.63
CA ALA A 375 -2.28 -11.73 43.63
C ALA A 375 -2.28 -11.03 42.26
N GLN A 376 -2.36 -9.69 42.26
CA GLN A 376 -2.24 -8.90 41.03
C GLN A 376 -0.86 -9.06 40.37
N LEU A 377 0.22 -9.02 41.15
CA LEU A 377 1.58 -9.21 40.61
C LEU A 377 1.77 -10.61 40.02
N ARG A 378 1.30 -11.66 40.71
CA ARG A 378 1.32 -13.03 40.17
C ARG A 378 0.51 -13.15 38.88
N SER A 379 -0.65 -12.50 38.81
CA SER A 379 -1.44 -12.44 37.57
C SER A 379 -0.67 -11.75 36.44
N LYS A 380 0.03 -10.63 36.72
CA LYS A 380 0.91 -9.97 35.74
C LYS A 380 2.05 -10.88 35.29
N GLU A 381 2.70 -11.59 36.22
CA GLU A 381 3.77 -12.55 35.91
C GLU A 381 3.29 -13.65 34.96
N THR A 382 2.16 -14.29 35.26
CA THR A 382 1.58 -15.34 34.40
C THR A 382 1.22 -14.81 33.01
N LYS A 383 0.63 -13.62 32.93
CA LYS A 383 0.31 -12.98 31.63
C LYS A 383 1.58 -12.73 30.81
N LEU A 384 2.61 -12.13 31.41
CA LEU A 384 3.87 -11.83 30.74
C LEU A 384 4.61 -13.09 30.28
N ALA A 385 4.66 -14.13 31.11
CA ALA A 385 5.25 -15.42 30.75
C ALA A 385 4.54 -16.02 29.53
N ARG A 386 3.20 -16.04 29.55
CA ARG A 386 2.38 -16.53 28.45
C ARG A 386 2.60 -15.75 27.15
N ILE A 387 2.73 -14.42 27.24
CA ILE A 387 3.04 -13.58 26.06
C ILE A 387 4.43 -13.91 25.52
N ILE A 388 5.45 -14.03 26.37
CA ILE A 388 6.82 -14.37 25.93
C ILE A 388 6.86 -15.74 25.25
N GLU A 389 6.17 -16.74 25.81
CA GLU A 389 6.07 -18.09 25.25
C GLU A 389 5.33 -18.13 23.91
N SER A 390 4.38 -17.22 23.68
CA SER A 390 3.64 -17.16 22.42
C SER A 390 4.49 -16.74 21.22
N GLY A 391 5.58 -16.00 21.45
CA GLY A 391 6.42 -15.45 20.39
C GLY A 391 5.74 -14.37 19.52
N LEU A 392 4.52 -13.93 19.86
CA LEU A 392 3.79 -12.93 19.10
C LEU A 392 4.52 -11.58 19.08
N SER A 393 4.53 -10.94 17.91
CA SER A 393 4.97 -9.55 17.79
C SER A 393 4.01 -8.60 18.51
N GLU A 394 4.46 -7.36 18.75
CA GLU A 394 3.63 -6.34 19.40
C GLU A 394 2.34 -6.06 18.62
N ASP A 395 2.43 -6.01 17.28
CA ASP A 395 1.30 -5.71 16.40
C ASP A 395 0.31 -6.87 16.33
N GLU A 396 0.79 -8.12 16.21
CA GLU A 396 -0.07 -9.32 16.25
C GLU A 396 -0.81 -9.44 17.59
N LEU A 397 -0.12 -9.14 18.69
CA LEU A 397 -0.72 -9.20 20.01
C LEU A 397 -1.77 -8.11 20.22
N LYS A 398 -1.53 -6.89 19.71
CA LYS A 398 -2.54 -5.81 19.74
C LYS A 398 -3.77 -6.20 18.94
N GLN A 399 -3.58 -6.65 17.71
CA GLN A 399 -4.69 -7.08 16.86
C GLN A 399 -5.48 -8.24 17.49
N ALA A 400 -4.80 -9.21 18.08
CA ALA A 400 -5.43 -10.33 18.77
C ALA A 400 -6.08 -9.92 20.11
N SER A 401 -5.67 -8.81 20.73
CA SER A 401 -6.30 -8.32 21.97
C SER A 401 -7.64 -7.64 21.71
N ASP A 402 -7.82 -7.04 20.53
CA ASP A 402 -9.05 -6.33 20.14
C ASP A 402 -10.18 -7.29 19.72
N ASP A 403 -9.85 -8.50 19.27
CA ASP A 403 -10.84 -9.52 18.93
C ASP A 403 -11.40 -10.21 20.18
N ALA A 404 -12.70 -10.08 20.41
CA ALA A 404 -13.40 -10.71 21.54
C ALA A 404 -13.39 -12.25 21.49
N ALA A 405 -13.19 -12.85 20.31
CA ALA A 405 -13.10 -14.30 20.14
C ALA A 405 -11.68 -14.84 20.40
N SER A 406 -10.69 -13.97 20.51
CA SER A 406 -9.28 -14.36 20.62
C SER A 406 -8.90 -14.82 22.03
N PRO A 407 -8.02 -15.83 22.16
CA PRO A 407 -7.47 -16.25 23.45
C PRO A 407 -6.57 -15.19 24.12
N TRP A 408 -6.27 -14.10 23.40
CA TRP A 408 -5.50 -12.94 23.83
C TRP A 408 -6.36 -11.71 24.14
N HIS A 409 -7.69 -11.83 24.06
CA HIS A 409 -8.59 -10.73 24.36
C HIS A 409 -8.28 -10.11 25.73
N ASP A 410 -8.18 -8.77 25.78
CA ASP A 410 -7.89 -8.00 26.99
C ASP A 410 -6.59 -8.38 27.74
N VAL A 411 -5.67 -9.13 27.11
CA VAL A 411 -4.45 -9.60 27.79
C VAL A 411 -3.54 -8.43 28.20
N LEU A 412 -3.48 -7.40 27.36
CA LEU A 412 -2.67 -6.19 27.53
C LEU A 412 -3.22 -5.24 28.61
N ASN A 413 -4.50 -5.37 28.98
CA ASN A 413 -5.12 -4.48 29.95
C ASN A 413 -4.42 -4.57 31.31
N LYS A 414 -4.07 -3.39 31.85
CA LYS A 414 -3.38 -3.18 33.15
C LYS A 414 -1.95 -3.74 33.21
N LEU A 415 -1.34 -4.04 32.06
CA LEU A 415 0.10 -4.28 31.94
C LEU A 415 0.79 -2.95 31.61
N GLU A 416 1.79 -2.60 32.41
CA GLU A 416 2.67 -1.47 32.15
C GLU A 416 4.02 -2.03 31.74
N PHE A 417 4.49 -1.65 30.55
CA PHE A 417 5.73 -2.16 29.99
C PHE A 417 6.89 -1.21 30.27
N LYS A 418 8.00 -1.78 30.76
CA LYS A 418 9.26 -1.06 30.90
C LYS A 418 10.02 -1.13 29.57
N LYS A 419 9.73 -0.17 28.68
CA LYS A 419 10.38 -0.07 27.35
C LYS A 419 11.89 -0.19 27.48
N THR A 420 12.46 -1.15 26.76
CA THR A 420 13.88 -1.48 26.83
C THR A 420 14.52 -1.24 25.47
N LEU A 421 15.42 -0.26 25.42
CA LEU A 421 16.26 -0.02 24.27
C LEU A 421 17.27 -1.17 24.14
N SER A 422 17.38 -1.72 22.94
CA SER A 422 18.43 -2.66 22.59
C SER A 422 19.74 -1.90 22.40
N ARG A 423 20.86 -2.43 22.92
CA ARG A 423 22.20 -1.84 22.77
C ARG A 423 22.70 -1.91 21.33
N LEU A 424 22.28 -2.95 20.61
CA LEU A 424 22.63 -3.14 19.22
C LEU A 424 21.44 -3.75 18.47
N SER A 425 20.94 -3.02 17.48
CA SER A 425 19.90 -3.50 16.59
C SER A 425 20.26 -3.16 15.16
N THR A 426 19.78 -4.00 14.25
CA THR A 426 19.97 -3.80 12.81
C THR A 426 18.63 -3.63 12.12
N LYS A 427 18.62 -2.83 11.06
CA LYS A 427 17.52 -2.73 10.11
C LYS A 427 18.08 -2.90 8.71
N GLN A 428 17.29 -3.55 7.84
CA GLN A 428 17.62 -3.72 6.44
C GLN A 428 16.38 -3.53 5.59
N ILE A 429 16.54 -2.89 4.44
CA ILE A 429 15.51 -2.77 3.42
C ILE A 429 15.97 -3.53 2.17
N MET A 430 15.05 -4.27 1.56
CA MET A 430 15.31 -5.03 0.34
C MET A 430 14.10 -5.03 -0.58
N ILE A 431 14.31 -5.38 -1.85
CA ILE A 431 13.22 -5.56 -2.81
C ILE A 431 12.68 -6.99 -2.65
N SER A 432 11.42 -7.10 -2.22
CA SER A 432 10.71 -8.40 -2.12
C SER A 432 10.08 -8.77 -3.47
N ARG A 433 9.44 -7.80 -4.13
CA ARG A 433 8.94 -7.95 -5.51
C ARG A 433 9.39 -6.74 -6.35
N PRO A 434 10.18 -6.95 -7.40
CA PRO A 434 10.62 -5.86 -8.26
C PRO A 434 9.44 -5.29 -9.08
N PRO A 435 9.47 -3.99 -9.40
CA PRO A 435 8.50 -3.39 -10.30
C PRO A 435 8.81 -3.78 -11.76
N ARG A 436 7.82 -3.65 -12.65
CA ARG A 436 8.03 -3.86 -14.09
C ARG A 436 8.77 -2.70 -14.75
N ILE A 437 8.66 -1.52 -14.15
CA ILE A 437 9.41 -0.32 -14.48
C ILE A 437 10.03 0.18 -13.18
N LEU A 438 11.36 0.17 -13.10
CA LEU A 438 12.08 0.68 -11.95
C LEU A 438 12.34 2.19 -12.13
N ALA A 439 11.73 3.01 -11.29
CA ALA A 439 12.08 4.42 -11.15
C ALA A 439 13.12 4.56 -10.03
N ILE A 440 14.25 5.19 -10.35
CA ILE A 440 15.32 5.48 -9.38
C ILE A 440 15.41 6.99 -9.22
N HIS A 441 15.23 7.46 -8.00
CA HIS A 441 15.47 8.85 -7.64
C HIS A 441 16.83 8.96 -6.96
N LEU A 442 17.77 9.70 -7.57
CA LEU A 442 19.05 10.00 -6.95
C LEU A 442 18.90 11.25 -6.08
N ASN A 443 18.89 11.10 -4.77
CA ASN A 443 18.81 12.23 -3.85
C ASN A 443 20.12 13.02 -3.89
N ARG A 444 20.08 14.16 -4.59
CA ARG A 444 21.19 15.10 -4.74
C ARG A 444 21.11 16.28 -3.79
N SER A 445 20.06 16.37 -2.98
CA SER A 445 19.94 17.40 -1.95
C SER A 445 20.74 16.95 -0.74
N SER A 446 21.72 17.75 -0.34
CA SER A 446 22.57 17.51 0.83
C SER A 446 22.48 18.69 1.77
N TYR A 447 22.65 18.44 3.07
CA TYR A 447 22.75 19.50 4.06
C TYR A 447 24.21 19.70 4.45
N SER A 448 24.72 20.90 4.25
CA SER A 448 26.09 21.24 4.66
C SER A 448 26.08 21.66 6.12
N ALA A 449 26.67 20.85 7.00
CA ALA A 449 26.76 21.15 8.43
C ALA A 449 27.63 22.38 8.72
N SER A 450 28.57 22.74 7.84
CA SER A 450 29.45 23.89 8.02
C SER A 450 28.79 25.21 7.63
N SER A 451 27.95 25.21 6.59
CA SER A 451 27.27 26.41 6.09
C SER A 451 25.82 26.51 6.55
N TRP A 452 25.29 25.49 7.23
CA TRP A 452 23.87 25.37 7.65
C TRP A 452 22.88 25.59 6.49
N THR A 453 23.31 25.33 5.27
CA THR A 453 22.54 25.58 4.05
C THR A 453 22.36 24.30 3.22
N PRO A 454 21.26 24.20 2.47
CA PRO A 454 21.10 23.18 1.44
C PRO A 454 22.21 23.33 0.38
N ALA A 455 22.78 22.21 -0.01
CA ALA A 455 23.79 22.12 -1.05
C ALA A 455 23.44 20.99 -2.02
N LYS A 456 23.87 21.13 -3.28
CA LYS A 456 23.66 20.09 -4.30
C LYS A 456 24.86 19.16 -4.37
N ASN A 457 24.62 17.86 -4.25
CA ASN A 457 25.60 16.82 -4.51
C ASN A 457 25.74 16.62 -6.03
N ASN A 458 26.76 17.26 -6.60
CA ASN A 458 27.10 17.18 -8.03
C ASN A 458 27.98 15.96 -8.38
N ARG A 459 28.16 15.01 -7.46
CA ARG A 459 28.91 13.78 -7.73
C ARG A 459 28.35 13.04 -8.95
N HIS A 460 29.22 12.67 -9.88
CA HIS A 460 28.84 11.93 -11.06
C HIS A 460 28.48 10.49 -10.66
N VAL A 461 27.32 10.02 -11.12
CA VAL A 461 26.83 8.66 -10.83
C VAL A 461 26.84 7.88 -12.14
N LEU A 462 27.73 6.90 -12.25
CA LEU A 462 27.85 6.02 -13.41
C LEU A 462 26.76 4.95 -13.35
N PHE A 463 25.94 4.85 -14.39
CA PHE A 463 24.98 3.77 -14.58
C PHE A 463 25.29 3.08 -15.92
N PRO A 464 25.13 1.74 -16.00
CA PRO A 464 25.45 1.00 -17.21
C PRO A 464 24.48 1.38 -18.34
N ASP A 465 24.99 1.38 -19.57
CA ASP A 465 24.13 1.47 -20.74
C ASP A 465 23.29 0.20 -20.86
N LEU A 466 21.97 0.36 -20.88
CA LEU A 466 20.98 -0.73 -21.02
C LEU A 466 21.13 -1.53 -22.33
N ASN A 467 21.95 -1.06 -23.27
CA ASN A 467 22.21 -1.69 -24.56
C ASN A 467 23.50 -2.53 -24.58
N ALA A 468 24.29 -2.57 -23.51
CA ALA A 468 25.58 -3.28 -23.47
C ALA A 468 25.46 -4.83 -23.41
N GLY A 469 24.23 -5.37 -23.49
CA GLY A 469 23.94 -6.81 -23.47
C GLY A 469 23.19 -7.31 -24.71
N LYS A 470 23.25 -6.60 -25.84
CA LYS A 470 22.79 -7.09 -27.15
C LYS A 470 23.95 -7.37 -28.09
#